data_AF-A0A7K1SKA2-F1
#
_entry.id   AF-A0A7K1SKA2-F1
#
_cell.length_a   1.000
_cell.length_b   1.000
_cell.length_c   1.000
_cell.angle_alpha   90.00
_cell.angle_beta   90.00
_cell.angle_gamma   90.00
#
_symmetry.space_group_name_H-M   'P 1'
#
loop_
_entity.id
_entity.type
_entity.pdbx_description
1 polymer ?
#
loop_
_entity_poly.entity_id
_entity_poly.type
_entity_poly.pdbx_seq_one_letter_code
_entity_poly.pdbx_strand_id
1 'polypeptide(L)'
;MIQEEILFRLLQGSTATGFVALLITCMSMHEVKWWLPIPIYLLSFMCLVTFLTTFFMRRFTFEVAVITMFVLAVSAVTTALHGYIRPLPTSKREALNRRLLWFILPILGLLFTVWCVGSVYEGGISFFVRFEQKLNHAIQNQDEMKAQLDEQAAEISDLKQSSTKRDATSAAYRQKLDQQFENVNSRLTDQSLRIHRLSTNQQKQGN
;
A
#
# COMPACT_ATOMS: atom_id res chain seq x y z
N MET A 1 22.41 14.02 0.73
CA MET A 1 22.99 15.27 1.24
C MET A 1 23.14 16.35 0.16
N ILE A 2 23.83 16.11 -0.97
CA ILE A 2 24.05 17.16 -2.01
C ILE A 2 22.74 17.66 -2.67
N GLN A 3 21.70 16.83 -2.73
CA GLN A 3 20.42 17.18 -3.37
C GLN A 3 19.55 18.16 -2.55
N GLU A 4 19.65 18.13 -1.22
CA GLU A 4 18.87 19.00 -0.34
C GLU A 4 19.44 20.42 -0.30
N GLU A 5 20.76 20.56 -0.45
CA GLU A 5 21.45 21.85 -0.41
C GLU A 5 21.20 22.69 -1.67
N ILE A 6 21.01 22.03 -2.82
CA ILE A 6 20.64 22.68 -4.08
C ILE A 6 19.18 23.17 -4.03
N LEU A 7 18.28 22.39 -3.43
CA LEU A 7 16.87 22.76 -3.25
C LEU A 7 16.75 23.98 -2.32
N PHE A 8 17.55 24.03 -1.25
CA PHE A 8 17.57 25.15 -0.30
C PHE A 8 18.10 26.45 -0.93
N ARG A 9 19.15 26.35 -1.77
CA ARG A 9 19.69 27.51 -2.49
C ARG A 9 18.78 28.01 -3.62
N LEU A 10 18.00 27.14 -4.26
CA LEU A 10 16.98 27.54 -5.25
C LEU A 10 15.78 28.25 -4.61
N LEU A 11 15.43 27.92 -3.36
CA LEU A 11 14.39 28.59 -2.58
C LEU A 11 14.80 29.99 -2.06
N GLN A 12 16.11 30.28 -1.96
CA GLN A 12 16.61 31.61 -1.58
C GLN A 12 16.67 32.61 -2.75
N GLY A 13 16.63 32.14 -4.00
CA GLY A 13 16.46 33.00 -5.16
C GLY A 13 14.99 33.39 -5.33
N SER A 14 14.73 34.64 -5.75
CA SER A 14 13.44 35.22 -6.19
C SER A 14 12.28 34.23 -6.32
N THR A 15 11.09 34.57 -5.83
CA THR A 15 9.87 33.73 -5.85
C THR A 15 9.59 33.01 -7.18
N ALA A 16 10.05 33.57 -8.31
CA ALA A 16 10.00 32.93 -9.63
C ALA A 16 10.97 31.74 -9.80
N THR A 17 12.21 31.81 -9.32
CA THR A 17 13.18 30.69 -9.37
C THR A 17 12.80 29.57 -8.41
N GLY A 18 12.27 29.91 -7.23
CA GLY A 18 11.69 28.92 -6.31
C GLY A 18 10.49 28.18 -6.92
N PHE A 19 9.63 28.89 -7.65
CA PHE A 19 8.48 28.29 -8.36
C PHE A 19 8.90 27.35 -9.50
N VAL A 20 9.88 27.75 -10.31
CA VAL A 20 10.43 26.89 -11.37
C VAL A 20 11.11 25.65 -10.79
N ALA A 21 11.87 25.80 -9.70
CA ALA A 21 12.46 24.67 -8.99
C ALA A 21 11.40 23.74 -8.38
N LEU A 22 10.33 24.30 -7.80
CA LEU A 22 9.22 23.52 -7.25
C LEU A 22 8.50 22.74 -8.36
N LEU A 23 8.25 23.36 -9.52
CA LEU A 23 7.65 22.71 -10.68
C LEU A 23 8.53 21.57 -11.22
N ILE A 24 9.84 21.79 -11.38
CA ILE A 24 10.79 20.76 -11.84
C ILE A 24 10.88 19.61 -10.83
N THR A 25 10.90 19.93 -9.53
CA THR A 25 10.93 18.92 -8.48
C THR A 25 9.63 18.12 -8.46
N CYS A 26 8.48 18.75 -8.70
CA CYS A 26 7.20 18.06 -8.84
C CYS A 26 7.14 17.16 -10.08
N MET A 27 7.73 17.57 -11.21
CA MET A 27 7.85 16.73 -12.41
C MET A 27 8.77 15.51 -12.20
N SER A 28 9.75 15.62 -11.29
CA SER A 28 10.70 14.54 -10.98
C SER A 28 10.16 13.52 -9.97
N MET A 29 9.06 13.80 -9.27
CA MET A 29 8.55 12.91 -8.22
C MET A 29 7.45 11.98 -8.75
N HIS A 30 7.86 10.85 -9.33
CA HIS A 30 6.99 9.73 -9.71
C HIS A 30 6.48 8.88 -8.50
N GLU A 31 6.81 9.27 -7.27
CA GLU A 31 6.52 8.51 -6.04
C GLU A 31 5.62 9.26 -5.05
N VAL A 32 4.82 10.19 -5.54
CA VAL A 32 4.02 11.04 -4.66
C VAL A 32 2.73 10.31 -4.25
N LYS A 33 2.56 10.08 -2.94
CA LYS A 33 1.29 9.64 -2.35
C LYS A 33 0.18 10.57 -2.83
N TRP A 34 -0.89 10.02 -3.37
CA TRP A 34 -2.12 10.66 -3.90
C TRP A 34 -2.68 11.86 -3.10
N TRP A 35 -2.36 12.02 -1.83
CA TRP A 35 -2.75 13.17 -0.99
C TRP A 35 -1.85 14.41 -1.09
N LEU A 36 -0.62 14.29 -1.61
CA LEU A 36 0.38 15.35 -1.68
C LEU A 36 0.31 16.21 -2.98
N PRO A 37 -0.20 15.72 -4.14
CA PRO A 37 -0.30 16.57 -5.31
C PRO A 37 -1.38 17.65 -5.14
N ILE A 38 -2.45 17.39 -4.37
CA ILE A 38 -3.50 18.38 -4.05
C ILE A 38 -2.94 19.65 -3.38
N PRO A 39 -2.20 19.58 -2.25
CA PRO A 39 -1.61 20.76 -1.64
C PRO A 39 -0.55 21.43 -2.52
N ILE A 40 0.17 20.66 -3.35
CA ILE A 40 1.12 21.21 -4.33
C ILE A 40 0.41 22.02 -5.41
N TYR A 41 -0.71 21.53 -5.96
CA TYR A 41 -1.51 22.28 -6.93
C TYR A 41 -2.14 23.53 -6.30
N LEU A 42 -2.63 23.43 -5.07
CA LEU A 42 -3.13 24.59 -4.32
C LEU A 42 -2.04 25.63 -4.10
N LEU A 43 -0.83 25.21 -3.71
CA LEU A 43 0.31 26.11 -3.50
C LEU A 43 0.79 26.74 -4.82
N SER A 44 0.78 25.97 -5.90
CA SER A 44 1.11 26.45 -7.25
C SER A 44 0.07 27.46 -7.75
N PHE A 45 -1.21 27.20 -7.52
CA PHE A 45 -2.30 28.13 -7.81
C PHE A 45 -2.15 29.42 -7.00
N MET A 46 -1.88 29.33 -5.70
CA MET A 46 -1.66 30.51 -4.85
C MET A 46 -0.42 31.31 -5.26
N CYS A 47 0.65 30.65 -5.71
CA CYS A 47 1.82 31.34 -6.29
C CYS A 47 1.46 32.10 -7.56
N LEU A 48 0.76 31.46 -8.49
CA LEU A 48 0.33 32.08 -9.76
C LEU A 48 -0.57 33.30 -9.51
N VAL A 49 -1.55 33.15 -8.60
CA VAL A 49 -2.46 34.24 -8.22
C VAL A 49 -1.70 35.39 -7.56
N THR A 50 -0.79 35.10 -6.63
CA THR A 50 0.04 36.12 -5.97
C THR A 50 0.90 36.86 -6.98
N PHE A 51 1.56 36.15 -7.90
CA PHE A 51 2.38 36.73 -8.95
C PHE A 51 1.58 37.67 -9.86
N LEU A 52 0.40 37.23 -10.32
CA LEU A 52 -0.51 38.05 -11.12
C LEU A 52 -1.02 39.28 -10.34
N THR A 53 -1.31 39.11 -9.05
CA THR A 53 -1.73 40.22 -8.17
C THR A 53 -0.63 41.28 -8.06
N THR A 54 0.62 40.86 -7.84
CA THR A 54 1.77 41.77 -7.80
C THR A 54 2.03 42.43 -9.15
N PHE A 55 1.88 41.68 -10.25
CA PHE A 55 2.00 42.22 -11.60
C PHE A 55 0.94 43.29 -11.87
N PHE A 56 -0.32 43.03 -11.49
CA PHE A 56 -1.41 43.99 -11.63
C PHE A 56 -1.19 45.24 -10.79
N MET A 57 -0.78 45.09 -9.53
CA MET A 57 -0.41 46.22 -8.67
C MET A 57 0.68 47.10 -9.29
N ARG A 58 1.68 46.48 -9.92
CA ARG A 58 2.79 47.22 -10.55
C ARG A 58 2.37 47.92 -11.84
N ARG A 59 1.42 47.36 -12.60
CA ARG A 59 1.02 47.86 -13.93
C ARG A 59 -0.20 48.77 -13.89
N PHE A 60 -1.10 48.55 -12.96
CA PHE A 60 -2.28 49.35 -12.70
C PHE A 60 -1.96 50.17 -11.45
N THR A 61 -1.44 51.38 -11.64
CA THR A 61 -1.18 52.38 -10.59
C THR A 61 -2.49 52.90 -9.97
N PHE A 62 -3.36 51.98 -9.59
CA PHE A 62 -4.65 52.23 -9.00
C PHE A 62 -4.46 52.17 -7.48
N GLU A 63 -4.95 53.18 -6.76
CA GLU A 63 -5.13 53.18 -5.30
C GLU A 63 -6.20 52.17 -4.85
N VAL A 64 -6.29 51.02 -5.51
CA VAL A 64 -7.35 50.05 -5.29
C VAL A 64 -6.76 48.90 -4.48
N ALA A 65 -7.42 48.61 -3.36
CA ALA A 65 -6.97 47.70 -2.32
C ALA A 65 -6.53 46.33 -2.87
N VAL A 66 -5.49 45.74 -2.25
CA VAL A 66 -4.89 44.44 -2.58
C VAL A 66 -5.91 43.34 -2.83
N ILE A 67 -7.00 43.35 -2.06
CA ILE A 67 -8.09 42.38 -2.15
C ILE A 67 -8.74 42.38 -3.54
N THR A 68 -8.96 43.55 -4.16
CA THR A 68 -9.60 43.63 -5.48
C THR A 68 -8.72 43.10 -6.61
N MET A 69 -7.41 43.38 -6.55
CA MET A 69 -6.44 42.86 -7.52
C MET A 69 -6.25 41.35 -7.35
N PHE A 70 -6.32 40.86 -6.11
CA PHE A 70 -6.33 39.43 -5.82
C PHE A 70 -7.56 38.73 -6.38
N VAL A 71 -8.76 39.28 -6.16
CA VAL A 71 -10.01 38.74 -6.74
C VAL A 71 -9.96 38.76 -8.27
N LEU A 72 -9.38 39.80 -8.88
CA LEU A 72 -9.21 39.89 -10.33
C LEU A 72 -8.21 38.84 -10.85
N ALA A 73 -7.12 38.58 -10.13
CA ALA A 73 -6.16 37.52 -10.45
C ALA A 73 -6.78 36.12 -10.34
N VAL A 74 -7.49 35.83 -9.24
CA VAL A 74 -8.22 34.56 -9.08
C VAL A 74 -9.22 34.37 -10.22
N SER A 75 -10.05 35.39 -10.46
CA SER A 75 -11.08 35.40 -11.51
C SER A 75 -10.54 35.09 -12.90
N ALA A 76 -9.33 35.56 -13.18
CA ALA A 76 -8.72 35.41 -14.47
C ALA A 76 -7.98 34.07 -14.64
N VAL A 77 -7.45 33.50 -13.56
CA VAL A 77 -6.91 32.12 -13.55
C VAL A 77 -8.03 31.10 -13.63
N THR A 78 -9.14 31.31 -12.91
CA THR A 78 -10.30 30.42 -12.91
C THR A 78 -11.27 30.67 -14.06
N THR A 79 -11.01 31.70 -14.88
CA THR A 79 -11.88 32.16 -15.99
C THR A 79 -13.31 32.53 -15.58
N ALA A 80 -13.60 32.64 -14.28
CA ALA A 80 -14.95 32.67 -13.73
C ALA A 80 -15.65 34.05 -13.84
N LEU A 81 -14.89 35.14 -14.04
CA LEU A 81 -15.40 36.51 -13.81
C LEU A 81 -14.86 37.56 -14.81
N HIS A 82 -14.34 37.12 -15.96
CA HIS A 82 -13.70 37.96 -16.99
C HIS A 82 -14.52 39.17 -17.46
N GLY A 83 -15.85 39.15 -17.28
CA GLY A 83 -16.76 40.23 -17.68
C GLY A 83 -17.09 41.27 -16.60
N TYR A 84 -16.94 40.95 -15.31
CA TYR A 84 -17.51 41.77 -14.22
C TYR A 84 -16.55 42.80 -13.64
N ILE A 85 -15.24 42.55 -13.69
CA ILE A 85 -14.23 43.42 -13.09
C ILE A 85 -13.36 43.98 -14.20
N ARG A 86 -13.94 44.81 -15.07
CA ARG A 86 -13.20 45.53 -16.11
C ARG A 86 -12.97 46.96 -15.62
N PRO A 87 -11.79 47.31 -15.12
CA PRO A 87 -11.57 48.68 -14.67
C PRO A 87 -11.53 49.59 -15.91
N LEU A 88 -11.98 50.84 -15.78
CA LEU A 88 -11.99 51.76 -16.91
C LEU A 88 -10.55 52.17 -17.29
N PRO A 89 -10.23 52.32 -18.58
CA PRO A 89 -8.93 52.80 -19.02
C PRO A 89 -8.79 54.31 -18.80
N THR A 90 -7.64 54.73 -18.26
CA THR A 90 -7.27 56.13 -18.03
C THR A 90 -6.55 56.76 -19.23
N SER A 91 -5.92 55.96 -20.10
CA SER A 91 -5.26 56.44 -21.32
C SER A 91 -5.39 55.46 -22.51
N LYS A 92 -5.24 55.96 -23.75
CA LYS A 92 -5.32 55.15 -24.98
C LYS A 92 -4.25 54.05 -25.06
N ARG A 93 -3.04 54.32 -24.55
CA ARG A 93 -1.93 53.35 -24.53
C ARG A 93 -2.13 52.26 -23.47
N GLU A 94 -2.70 52.61 -22.32
CA GLU A 94 -3.09 51.63 -21.30
C GLU A 94 -4.27 50.78 -21.74
N ALA A 95 -5.22 51.34 -22.50
CA ALA A 95 -6.35 50.60 -23.05
C ALA A 95 -5.90 49.43 -23.95
N LEU A 96 -4.87 49.63 -24.78
CA LEU A 96 -4.35 48.60 -25.68
C LEU A 96 -3.57 47.51 -24.93
N ASN A 97 -2.66 47.90 -24.04
CA ASN A 97 -1.95 46.95 -23.16
C ASN A 97 -2.90 46.14 -22.27
N ARG A 98 -3.97 46.78 -21.76
CA ARG A 98 -4.99 46.12 -20.95
C ARG A 98 -5.80 45.13 -21.79
N ARG A 99 -6.20 45.47 -23.01
CA ARG A 99 -6.91 44.53 -23.91
C ARG A 99 -6.06 43.29 -24.21
N LEU A 100 -4.77 43.48 -24.49
CA LEU A 100 -3.84 42.38 -24.71
C LEU A 100 -3.70 41.49 -23.47
N LEU A 101 -3.58 42.10 -22.29
CA LEU A 101 -3.47 41.40 -21.01
C LEU A 101 -4.74 40.56 -20.71
N TRP A 102 -5.92 41.14 -20.91
CA TRP A 102 -7.20 40.44 -20.75
C TRP A 102 -7.41 39.29 -21.74
N PHE A 103 -6.74 39.33 -22.89
CA PHE A 103 -6.75 38.25 -23.88
C PHE A 103 -5.77 37.12 -23.53
N ILE A 104 -4.60 37.45 -22.97
CA ILE A 104 -3.56 36.48 -22.61
C ILE A 104 -3.88 35.74 -21.30
N LEU A 105 -4.45 36.42 -20.30
CA LEU A 105 -4.75 35.81 -19.01
C LEU A 105 -5.64 34.55 -19.04
N PRO A 106 -6.77 34.49 -19.77
CA PRO A 106 -7.60 33.30 -19.81
C PRO A 106 -6.90 32.14 -20.51
N ILE A 107 -6.02 32.43 -21.48
CA ILE A 107 -5.19 31.40 -22.14
C ILE A 107 -4.21 30.79 -21.12
N LEU A 108 -3.56 31.61 -20.30
CA LEU A 108 -2.69 31.13 -19.22
C LEU A 108 -3.46 30.32 -18.17
N GLY A 109 -4.66 30.76 -17.79
CA GLY A 109 -5.55 30.02 -16.89
C GLY A 109 -5.92 28.64 -17.47
N LEU A 110 -6.32 28.60 -18.74
CA LEU A 110 -6.64 27.36 -19.44
C LEU A 110 -5.44 26.40 -19.50
N LEU A 111 -4.25 26.90 -19.86
CA LEU A 111 -3.02 26.09 -19.88
C LEU A 111 -2.71 25.51 -18.50
N PHE A 112 -2.90 26.31 -17.43
CA PHE A 112 -2.73 25.84 -16.05
C PHE A 112 -3.76 24.75 -15.68
N THR A 113 -5.03 24.92 -16.06
CA THR A 113 -6.06 23.90 -15.80
C THR A 113 -5.80 22.59 -16.54
N VAL A 114 -5.40 22.67 -17.82
CA VAL A 114 -5.06 21.49 -18.62
C VAL A 114 -3.84 20.77 -18.03
N TRP A 115 -2.84 21.51 -17.57
CA TRP A 115 -1.67 20.95 -16.88
C TRP A 115 -2.05 20.22 -15.58
N CYS A 116 -2.89 20.85 -14.74
CA CYS A 116 -3.36 20.23 -13.50
C CYS A 116 -4.18 18.95 -13.77
N VAL A 117 -5.10 18.99 -14.74
CA VAL A 117 -5.92 17.82 -15.09
C VAL A 117 -5.07 16.70 -15.67
N GLY A 118 -4.15 17.01 -16.59
CA GLY A 118 -3.25 16.03 -17.20
C GLY A 118 -2.38 15.32 -16.17
N SER A 119 -1.78 16.07 -15.25
CA SER A 119 -0.93 15.49 -14.20
C SER A 119 -1.71 14.67 -13.15
N VAL A 120 -2.93 15.06 -12.81
CA VAL A 120 -3.83 14.23 -11.97
C VAL A 120 -4.21 12.94 -12.69
N TYR A 121 -4.48 13.02 -14.00
CA TYR A 121 -4.87 11.86 -14.80
C TYR A 121 -3.71 10.85 -14.93
N GLU A 122 -2.50 11.31 -15.26
CA GLU A 122 -1.29 10.47 -15.31
C GLU A 122 -0.96 9.85 -13.94
N GLY A 123 -1.04 10.65 -12.87
CA GLY A 123 -0.85 10.16 -11.50
C GLY A 123 -1.90 9.12 -11.09
N GLY A 124 -3.16 9.34 -11.51
CA GLY A 124 -4.28 8.42 -11.26
C GLY A 124 -4.11 7.08 -11.97
N ILE A 125 -3.76 7.09 -13.26
CA ILE A 125 -3.51 5.85 -14.03
C ILE A 125 -2.37 5.04 -13.42
N SER A 126 -1.25 5.70 -13.08
CA SER A 126 -0.11 5.05 -12.44
C SER A 126 -0.47 4.39 -11.11
N PHE A 127 -1.38 5.01 -10.33
CA PHE A 127 -1.91 4.43 -9.10
C PHE A 127 -2.72 3.15 -9.35
N PHE A 128 -3.64 3.17 -10.33
CA PHE A 128 -4.46 1.99 -10.65
C PHE A 128 -3.62 0.81 -11.12
N VAL A 129 -2.62 1.05 -11.98
CA VAL A 129 -1.70 -0.01 -12.44
C VAL A 129 -0.90 -0.61 -11.28
N ARG A 130 -0.40 0.21 -10.36
CA ARG A 130 0.32 -0.28 -9.17
C ARG A 130 -0.60 -1.02 -8.19
N PHE A 131 -1.86 -0.60 -8.09
CA PHE A 131 -2.85 -1.30 -7.27
C PHE A 131 -3.15 -2.69 -7.82
N GLU A 132 -3.32 -2.80 -9.14
CA GLU A 132 -3.51 -4.09 -9.83
C GLU A 132 -2.32 -5.03 -9.62
N GLN A 133 -1.09 -4.54 -9.73
CA GLN A 133 0.12 -5.33 -9.45
C GLN A 133 0.16 -5.85 -8.01
N LYS A 134 -0.17 -5.02 -7.02
CA LYS A 134 -0.23 -5.43 -5.61
C LYS A 134 -1.34 -6.43 -5.36
N LEU A 135 -2.50 -6.27 -6.01
CA LEU A 135 -3.61 -7.21 -5.91
C LEU A 135 -3.21 -8.58 -6.46
N ASN A 136 -2.58 -8.61 -7.64
CA ASN A 136 -2.12 -9.86 -8.25
C ASN A 136 -1.07 -10.58 -7.40
N HIS A 137 -0.13 -9.85 -6.79
CA HIS A 137 0.84 -10.44 -5.86
C HIS A 137 0.16 -10.98 -4.59
N ALA A 138 -0.88 -10.30 -4.07
CA ALA A 138 -1.62 -10.79 -2.92
C ALA A 138 -2.39 -12.08 -3.23
N ILE A 139 -2.97 -12.18 -4.43
CA ILE A 139 -3.64 -13.40 -4.91
C ILE A 139 -2.62 -14.54 -5.05
N GLN A 140 -1.46 -14.30 -5.66
CA GLN A 140 -0.40 -15.31 -5.77
C GLN A 140 0.06 -15.82 -4.41
N ASN A 141 0.32 -14.92 -3.45
CA ASN A 141 0.69 -15.32 -2.09
C ASN A 141 -0.42 -16.15 -1.39
N GLN A 142 -1.68 -15.82 -1.66
CA GLN A 142 -2.81 -16.56 -1.11
C GLN A 142 -2.89 -17.97 -1.70
N ASP A 143 -2.66 -18.11 -3.00
CA ASP A 143 -2.63 -19.42 -3.68
C ASP A 143 -1.44 -20.26 -3.21
N GLU A 144 -0.26 -19.66 -3.02
CA GLU A 144 0.91 -20.34 -2.45
C GLU A 144 0.68 -20.82 -1.02
N MET A 145 0.11 -19.97 -0.13
CA MET A 145 -0.24 -20.39 1.23
C MET A 145 -1.28 -21.51 1.23
N LYS A 146 -2.25 -21.47 0.31
CA LYS A 146 -3.25 -22.51 0.18
C LYS A 146 -2.62 -23.83 -0.25
N ALA A 147 -1.71 -23.80 -1.22
CA ALA A 147 -0.97 -24.99 -1.65
C ALA A 147 -0.13 -25.59 -0.51
N GLN A 148 0.54 -24.75 0.29
CA GLN A 148 1.31 -25.20 1.47
C GLN A 148 0.41 -25.83 2.54
N LEU A 149 -0.79 -25.27 2.76
CA LEU A 149 -1.77 -25.84 3.69
C LEU A 149 -2.27 -27.22 3.23
N ASP A 150 -2.55 -27.37 1.94
CA ASP A 150 -2.98 -28.64 1.36
C ASP A 150 -1.87 -29.70 1.44
N GLU A 151 -0.61 -29.31 1.22
CA GLU A 151 0.56 -30.19 1.38
C GLU A 151 0.75 -30.65 2.84
N GLN A 152 0.67 -29.72 3.80
CA GLN A 152 0.75 -30.06 5.23
C GLN A 152 -0.42 -30.94 5.68
N ALA A 153 -1.63 -30.71 5.16
CA ALA A 153 -2.78 -31.56 5.46
C ALA A 153 -2.58 -33.00 4.96
N ALA A 154 -1.98 -33.16 3.76
CA ALA A 154 -1.61 -34.47 3.24
C ALA A 154 -0.53 -35.15 4.11
N GLU A 155 0.52 -34.43 4.51
CA GLU A 155 1.57 -34.97 5.37
C GLU A 155 1.04 -35.41 6.75
N ILE A 156 0.15 -34.61 7.37
CA ILE A 156 -0.51 -34.97 8.62
C ILE A 156 -1.37 -36.22 8.46
N SER A 157 -2.09 -36.35 7.34
CA SER A 157 -2.88 -37.55 7.04
C SER A 157 -2.00 -38.80 6.95
N ASP A 158 -0.88 -38.70 6.24
CA ASP A 158 0.09 -39.80 6.09
C ASP A 158 0.75 -40.17 7.42
N LEU A 159 1.14 -39.17 8.23
CA LEU A 159 1.66 -39.39 9.58
C LEU A 159 0.64 -40.10 10.47
N LYS A 160 -0.63 -39.67 10.43
CA LYS A 160 -1.72 -40.30 11.19
C LYS A 160 -1.97 -41.74 10.76
N GLN A 161 -1.94 -42.03 9.46
CA GLN A 161 -2.06 -43.40 8.95
C GLN A 161 -0.85 -44.27 9.35
N SER A 162 0.36 -43.70 9.34
CA SER A 162 1.56 -44.40 9.77
C SER A 162 1.53 -44.70 11.28
N SER A 163 1.03 -43.78 12.10
CA SER A 163 0.87 -43.96 13.54
C SER A 163 -0.14 -45.07 13.83
N THR A 164 -1.33 -45.00 13.22
CA THR A 164 -2.36 -46.05 13.41
C THR A 164 -1.88 -47.43 13.00
N LYS A 165 -1.09 -47.55 11.92
CA LYS A 165 -0.44 -48.82 11.55
C LYS A 165 0.55 -49.31 12.60
N ARG A 166 1.38 -48.42 13.17
CA ARG A 166 2.32 -48.77 14.26
C ARG A 166 1.57 -49.22 15.51
N ASP A 167 0.51 -48.52 15.88
CA ASP A 167 -0.31 -48.84 17.06
C ASP A 167 -1.02 -50.19 16.89
N ALA A 168 -1.58 -50.47 15.71
CA ALA A 168 -2.17 -51.77 15.39
C ALA A 168 -1.14 -52.91 15.45
N THR A 169 0.08 -52.66 14.95
CA THR A 169 1.17 -53.66 14.99
C THR A 169 1.63 -53.91 16.43
N SER A 170 1.74 -52.86 17.24
CA SER A 170 2.07 -52.93 18.67
C SER A 170 1.00 -53.70 19.46
N ALA A 171 -0.28 -53.43 19.20
CA ALA A 171 -1.39 -54.15 19.82
C ALA A 171 -1.40 -55.65 19.45
N ALA A 172 -1.21 -55.97 18.16
CA ALA A 172 -1.11 -57.35 17.70
C ALA A 172 0.12 -58.08 18.29
N TYR A 173 1.24 -57.38 18.47
CA TYR A 173 2.43 -57.93 19.11
C TYR A 173 2.21 -58.21 20.60
N ARG A 174 1.56 -57.28 21.32
CA ARG A 174 1.17 -57.49 22.73
C ARG A 174 0.26 -58.69 22.90
N GLN A 175 -0.74 -58.83 22.03
CA GLN A 175 -1.66 -59.98 22.07
C GLN A 175 -0.95 -61.33 21.86
N LYS A 176 0.04 -61.38 20.95
CA LYS A 176 0.87 -62.58 20.77
C LYS A 176 1.72 -62.91 22.00
N LEU A 177 2.28 -61.89 22.64
CA LEU A 177 3.05 -62.05 23.89
C LEU A 177 2.16 -62.58 25.01
N ASP A 178 0.97 -62.02 25.20
CA ASP A 178 0.01 -62.48 26.22
C ASP A 178 -0.37 -63.95 26.01
N GLN A 179 -0.64 -64.37 24.77
CA GLN A 179 -0.88 -65.79 24.44
C GLN A 179 0.32 -66.69 24.74
N GLN A 180 1.56 -66.21 24.53
CA GLN A 180 2.74 -66.98 24.88
C GLN A 180 2.90 -67.11 26.40
N PHE A 181 2.67 -66.04 27.15
CA PHE A 181 2.70 -66.08 28.61
C PHE A 181 1.64 -67.02 29.19
N GLU A 182 0.42 -66.99 28.66
CA GLU A 182 -0.66 -67.87 29.11
C GLU A 182 -0.33 -69.35 28.83
N ASN A 183 0.26 -69.65 27.66
CA ASN A 183 0.76 -70.99 27.34
C ASN A 183 1.90 -71.44 28.26
N VAL A 184 2.84 -70.55 28.60
CA VAL A 184 3.92 -70.88 29.55
C VAL A 184 3.35 -71.12 30.96
N ASN A 185 2.41 -70.28 31.40
CA ASN A 185 1.78 -70.40 32.71
C ASN A 185 0.95 -71.68 32.84
N SER A 186 0.20 -72.06 31.81
CA SER A 186 -0.54 -73.33 31.78
C SER A 186 0.41 -74.54 31.88
N ARG A 187 1.55 -74.52 31.18
CA ARG A 187 2.58 -75.57 31.26
C ARG A 187 3.21 -75.67 32.65
N LEU A 188 3.53 -74.54 33.28
CA LEU A 188 4.04 -74.48 34.65
C LEU A 188 3.01 -75.00 35.66
N THR A 189 1.74 -74.67 35.45
CA THR A 189 0.64 -75.15 36.30
C THR A 189 0.44 -76.67 36.17
N ASP A 190 0.47 -77.23 34.95
CA ASP A 190 0.38 -78.68 34.73
C ASP A 190 1.58 -79.41 35.36
N GLN A 191 2.79 -78.86 35.25
CA GLN A 191 3.98 -79.41 35.93
C GLN A 191 3.84 -79.36 37.45
N SER A 192 3.38 -78.24 38.01
CA SER A 192 3.13 -78.11 39.46
C SER A 192 2.11 -79.14 39.95
N LEU A 193 1.01 -79.32 39.21
CA LEU A 193 -0.01 -80.33 39.51
C LEU A 193 0.55 -81.76 39.43
N ARG A 194 1.41 -82.07 38.46
CA ARG A 194 2.09 -83.37 38.39
C ARG A 194 3.01 -83.62 39.56
N ILE A 195 3.80 -82.62 39.96
CA ILE A 195 4.70 -82.73 41.13
C ILE A 195 3.87 -82.96 42.40
N HIS A 196 2.78 -82.22 42.59
CA HIS A 196 1.88 -82.40 43.72
C HIS A 196 1.21 -83.78 43.74
N ARG A 197 0.82 -84.33 42.58
CA ARG A 197 0.29 -85.70 42.49
C ARG A 197 1.36 -86.76 42.82
N LEU A 198 2.60 -86.54 42.40
CA LEU A 198 3.72 -87.43 42.72
C LEU A 198 4.06 -87.40 44.22
N SER A 199 4.06 -86.22 44.86
CA SER A 199 4.30 -86.10 46.30
C SER A 199 3.18 -86.71 47.14
N THR A 200 1.91 -86.48 46.76
CA THR A 200 0.74 -87.07 47.45
C THR A 200 0.65 -88.59 47.30
N ASN A 201 1.10 -89.16 46.17
CA ASN A 201 1.16 -90.61 46.01
C ASN A 201 2.28 -91.25 46.85
N GLN A 202 3.40 -90.56 47.09
CA GLN A 202 4.43 -91.05 48.02
C GLN A 202 3.96 -91.07 49.48
N GLN A 203 3.10 -90.13 49.90
CA GLN A 203 2.50 -90.14 51.23
C GLN A 203 1.52 -91.30 51.48
N LYS A 204 0.90 -91.85 50.42
CA LYS A 204 -0.02 -93.01 50.53
C LYS A 204 0.68 -94.37 50.54
N GLN A 205 1.97 -94.46 50.22
CA GLN A 205 2.76 -95.69 50.32
C GLN A 205 3.54 -95.84 51.63
N GLY A 206 3.46 -94.85 52.53
CA GLY A 206 4.17 -94.83 53.82
C GLY A 206 3.33 -95.17 55.05
N ASN A 207 2.10 -95.67 54.87
CA ASN A 207 1.22 -96.17 55.94
C ASN A 207 0.86 -97.63 55.70
#